data_AF-A0A6B3FZ35-F1
#
_entry.id   AF-A0A6B3FZ35-F1
#
_cell.length_a   1.000
_cell.length_b   1.000
_cell.length_c   1.000
_cell.angle_alpha   90.00
_cell.angle_beta   90.00
_cell.angle_gamma   90.00
#
_symmetry.space_group_name_H-M   'P 1'
#
loop_
_entity.id
_entity.type
_entity.pdbx_description
1 polymer ?
#
loop_
_entity_poly.entity_id
_entity_poly.type
_entity_poly.pdbx_seq_one_letter_code
_entity_poly.pdbx_strand_id
1 'polypeptide(L)' 'AALAAAVAHGTAAVQLPGSVMPAPADLAPDAVTVTDAVPTDRPLSEPVR' A
#
# COMPACT_ATOMS: atom_id res chain seq x y z
N ALA A 1 5.52 -11.47 -1.45
CA ALA A 1 6.31 -10.89 -0.36
C ALA A 1 6.95 -9.54 -0.74
N ALA A 2 7.79 -9.47 -1.77
CA ALA A 2 8.49 -8.23 -2.15
C ALA A 2 7.55 -7.04 -2.42
N LEU A 3 6.46 -7.24 -3.17
CA LEU A 3 5.49 -6.18 -3.45
C LEU A 3 4.82 -5.65 -2.17
N ALA A 4 4.35 -6.54 -1.29
CA ALA A 4 3.74 -6.15 -0.03
C ALA A 4 4.71 -5.35 0.86
N ALA A 5 5.98 -5.76 0.92
CA ALA A 5 7.02 -5.04 1.66
C ALA A 5 7.32 -3.64 1.07
N ALA A 6 7.30 -3.52 -0.27
CA ALA A 6 7.50 -2.23 -0.95
C ALA A 6 6.32 -1.28 -0.69
N VAL A 7 5.08 -1.78 -0.77
CA VAL A 7 3.88 -0.99 -0.45
C VAL A 7 3.91 -0.56 1.02
N ALA A 8 4.22 -1.45 1.95
CA ALA A 8 4.31 -1.13 3.38
C ALA A 8 5.35 -0.03 3.66
N HIS A 9 6.49 -0.02 2.97
CA HIS A 9 7.47 1.05 3.07
C HIS A 9 6.94 2.38 2.52
N GLY A 10 6.32 2.37 1.34
CA GLY A 10 5.74 3.58 0.74
C GLY A 10 4.65 4.18 1.62
N THR A 11 3.77 3.34 2.19
CA THR A 11 2.73 3.80 3.11
C THR A 11 3.30 4.36 4.40
N ALA A 12 4.33 3.72 4.98
CA ALA A 12 4.96 4.23 6.19
C ALA A 12 5.65 5.59 5.92
N ALA A 13 6.35 5.73 4.80
CA ALA A 13 7.08 6.95 4.45
C ALA A 13 6.17 8.19 4.31
N VAL A 14 4.95 8.04 3.79
CA VAL A 14 4.00 9.17 3.63
C VAL A 14 3.24 9.51 4.92
N GLN A 15 3.14 8.56 5.85
CA GLN A 15 2.43 8.77 7.12
C GLN A 15 3.33 9.41 8.18
N LEU A 16 4.66 9.30 8.03
CA LEU A 16 5.61 9.84 8.99
C LEU A 16 5.87 11.35 8.74
N PRO A 17 5.88 12.17 9.79
CA PRO A 17 6.16 13.59 9.66
C PRO A 17 7.62 13.82 9.23
N GLY A 18 7.82 14.82 8.37
CA GLY A 18 9.16 15.28 7.99
C GLY A 18 9.95 14.34 7.07
N SER A 19 9.28 13.39 6.40
CA SER A 19 9.89 12.49 5.42
C SER A 19 11.06 11.67 5.99
N VAL A 20 10.96 11.27 7.25
CA VAL A 20 11.95 10.41 7.91
C VAL A 20 11.95 9.00 7.30
N MET A 21 13.10 8.32 7.35
CA MET A 21 13.19 6.92 6.91
C MET A 21 12.36 6.03 7.85
N PRO A 22 11.40 5.23 7.34
CA PRO A 22 10.64 4.30 8.16
C PRO A 22 11.55 3.30 8.88
N ALA A 23 11.30 3.10 10.18
CA ALA A 23 11.93 2.04 10.95
C ALA A 23 11.12 0.74 10.82
N PRO A 24 11.70 -0.43 11.16
CA PRO A 24 10.98 -1.70 11.08
C PRO A 24 9.66 -1.74 11.87
N ALA A 25 9.55 -0.97 12.95
CA ALA A 25 8.34 -0.88 13.77
C ALA A 25 7.20 -0.08 13.09
N ASP A 26 7.51 0.72 12.08
CA ASP A 26 6.54 1.51 11.32
C ASP A 26 5.92 0.71 10.16
N LEU A 27 6.50 -0.44 9.83
CA LEU A 27 6.08 -1.27 8.71
C LEU A 27 4.97 -2.24 9.15
N ALA A 28 3.87 -2.26 8.40
CA ALA A 28 2.78 -3.22 8.59
C ALA A 28 2.53 -4.04 7.31
N PRO A 29 3.42 -4.98 6.93
CA PRO A 29 3.24 -5.78 5.70
C PRO A 29 1.95 -6.60 5.72
N ASP A 30 1.52 -7.07 6.90
CA ASP A 30 0.31 -7.87 7.08
C ASP A 30 -0.98 -7.07 6.87
N ALA A 31 -0.90 -5.73 6.90
CA ALA A 31 -2.03 -4.86 6.55
C ALA A 31 -2.18 -4.68 5.03
N VAL A 32 -1.23 -5.15 4.22
CA VAL A 32 -1.26 -5.03 2.75
C VAL A 32 -1.90 -6.27 2.14
N THR A 33 -3.02 -6.06 1.44
CA THR A 33 -3.65 -7.10 0.62
C THR A 33 -3.21 -6.96 -0.83
N VAL A 34 -2.48 -7.95 -1.36
CA VAL A 34 -2.14 -8.03 -2.79
C VAL A 34 -3.18 -8.91 -3.48
N THR A 35 -3.87 -8.36 -4.48
CA THR A 35 -4.76 -9.12 -5.35
C THR A 35 -4.01 -9.61 -6.58
N ASP A 36 -4.15 -10.89 -6.91
CA ASP A 36 -3.59 -11.52 -8.12
C ASP A 36 -4.62 -11.60 -9.26
N ALA A 37 -5.89 -11.78 -8.90
CA ALA A 37 -7.02 -11.72 -9.82
C ALA A 37 -7.54 -10.28 -9.92
N VAL A 38 -7.24 -9.62 -11.04
CA VAL A 38 -7.81 -8.30 -11.35
C VAL A 38 -9.17 -8.52 -12.04
N PRO A 39 -10.29 -8.01 -11.49
CA PRO A 39 -11.61 -8.20 -12.09
C PRO A 39 -11.78 -7.31 -13.33
N THR A 40 -11.50 -7.88 -14.51
CA THR A 40 -11.55 -7.16 -15.81
C THR A 40 -12.97 -6.84 -16.27
N ASP A 41 -13.97 -7.58 -15.80
CA ASP A 41 -15.37 -7.40 -16.19
C ASP A 41 -16.12 -6.38 -15.32
N ARG A 42 -15.43 -5.74 -14.37
CA ARG A 42 -16.02 -4.70 -13.52
C ARG A 42 -15.79 -3.32 -14.17
N PRO A 43 -16.82 -2.68 -14.76
CA PRO A 43 -16.66 -1.34 -15.32
C PRO A 43 -16.31 -0.34 -14.21
N LEU A 44 -15.39 0.58 -14.51
CA LEU A 44 -15.09 1.70 -13.64
C LEU A 44 -16.25 2.69 -13.70
N SER A 45 -16.96 2.86 -12.58
CA SER A 45 -17.98 3.89 -12.41
C SER A 45 -17.34 5.25 -12.11
N GLU A 46 -18.16 6.28 -11.87
CA GLU A 46 -17.68 7.64 -11.57
C GLU A 46 -16.54 7.65 -10.52
N PRO A 47 -15.59 8.60 -10.64
CA PRO A 47 -14.50 8.72 -9.69
C PRO A 47 -15.04 8.97 -8.29
N VAL A 48 -14.65 8.11 -7.34
CA VAL A 48 -14.92 8.33 -5.91
C VAL A 48 -14.14 9.58 -5.50
N ARG A 49 -14.87 10.57 -4.99
CA ARG A 49 -14.32 11.86 -4.58
C ARG A 49 -13.66 11.79 -3.20
#